data_AF-A0A7W9IF65-F1
#
_entry.id   AF-A0A7W9IF65-F1
#
_cell.length_a   1.000
_cell.length_b   1.000
_cell.length_c   1.000
_cell.angle_alpha   90.00
_cell.angle_beta   90.00
_cell.angle_gamma   90.00
#
_symmetry.space_group_name_H-M   'P 1'
#
loop_
_entity.id
_entity.type
_entity.pdbx_description
1 polymer ?
#
loop_
_entity_poly.entity_id
_entity_poly.type
_entity_poly.pdbx_seq_one_letter_code
_entity_poly.pdbx_strand_id
1 'polypeptide(L)' 'MSDPQHIDPAGNTQAFRAFAERKDPEAAPEKQSLALPITVAVVVAVLVVVAVVAYLLL' A
#
# COMPACT_ATOMS: atom_id res chain seq x y z
N MET A 1 -16.26 19.21 -33.02
CA MET A 1 -15.02 19.01 -33.79
C MET A 1 -13.95 18.56 -32.82
N SER A 2 -13.38 17.37 -32.99
CA SER A 2 -12.27 16.89 -32.17
C SER A 2 -10.99 17.54 -32.70
N ASP A 3 -10.32 18.36 -31.88
CA ASP A 3 -9.08 19.01 -32.27
C ASP A 3 -8.02 17.96 -32.67
N PRO A 4 -7.41 18.10 -33.86
CA PRO A 4 -6.40 17.16 -34.33
C PRO A 4 -5.20 17.22 -33.39
N GLN A 5 -4.93 16.09 -32.74
CA GLN A 5 -3.70 15.72 -32.04
C GLN A 5 -2.68 16.84 -31.97
N HIS A 6 -2.72 17.63 -30.89
CA HIS A 6 -1.71 18.63 -30.56
C HIS A 6 -0.40 17.91 -30.23
N ILE A 7 0.24 17.41 -31.28
CA ILE A 7 1.56 16.81 -31.29
C ILE A 7 2.51 17.97 -31.13
N ASP A 8 3.17 17.98 -29.98
CA ASP A 8 4.21 18.95 -29.68
C ASP A 8 5.31 18.92 -30.78
N PRO A 9 5.48 19.99 -31.56
CA PRO A 9 6.43 20.04 -32.68
C PRO A 9 7.88 20.01 -32.23
N ALA A 10 8.15 20.36 -30.96
CA ALA A 10 9.51 20.40 -30.42
C ALA A 10 10.00 19.03 -29.95
N GLY A 11 9.11 18.04 -29.79
CA GLY A 11 9.40 16.65 -29.40
C GLY A 11 9.97 16.46 -27.99
N ASN A 12 10.66 17.46 -27.44
CA ASN A 12 11.29 17.40 -26.12
C ASN A 12 10.26 17.43 -24.99
N THR A 13 9.12 18.08 -25.20
CA THR A 13 8.12 18.30 -24.15
C THR A 13 7.40 17.00 -23.81
N GLN A 14 7.39 16.04 -24.75
CA GLN A 14 6.93 14.67 -24.49
C GLN A 14 7.85 13.92 -23.53
N ALA A 15 9.17 14.14 -23.59
CA ALA A 15 10.12 13.52 -22.67
C ALA A 15 9.99 14.11 -21.25
N PHE A 16 9.79 15.43 -21.14
CA PHE A 16 9.49 16.08 -19.85
C PHE A 16 8.15 15.63 -19.28
N ARG A 17 7.12 15.49 -20.13
CA ARG A 17 5.80 14.97 -19.73
C ARG A 17 5.90 13.53 -19.25
N ALA A 18 6.59 12.67 -20.01
CA ALA A 18 6.83 11.29 -19.62
C ALA A 18 7.65 11.19 -18.32
N PHE A 19 8.62 12.09 -18.09
CA PHE A 19 9.37 12.16 -16.84
C PHE A 19 8.52 12.65 -15.67
N ALA A 20 7.65 13.64 -15.87
CA ALA A 20 6.72 14.13 -14.87
C ALA A 20 5.67 13.08 -14.49
N GLU A 21 5.08 12.39 -15.47
CA GLU A 21 4.16 11.26 -15.26
C GLU A 21 4.86 10.08 -14.57
N ARG A 22 6.14 9.83 -14.88
CA ARG A 22 6.98 8.84 -14.17
C ARG A 22 7.38 9.27 -12.77
N LYS A 23 7.14 10.52 -12.38
CA LYS A 23 7.39 11.03 -11.02
C LYS A 23 6.18 10.85 -10.10
N ASP A 24 5.03 10.44 -10.64
CA ASP A 24 3.86 9.99 -9.88
C ASP A 24 3.75 8.45 -9.76
N PRO A 25 4.81 7.78 -9.30
CA PRO A 25 4.67 6.62 -8.44
C PRO A 25 5.24 6.95 -7.06
N GLU A 26 5.09 8.20 -6.59
CA GLU A 26 5.27 8.52 -5.17
C GLU A 26 4.11 7.84 -4.41
N ALA A 27 4.31 6.56 -4.19
CA ALA A 27 3.68 5.69 -3.23
C ALA A 27 2.22 6.05 -2.94
N ALA A 28 1.30 5.46 -3.72
CA ALA A 28 0.09 4.97 -3.05
C ALA A 28 0.63 4.21 -1.83
N PRO A 29 0.34 4.63 -0.59
CA PRO A 29 0.91 3.99 0.57
C PRO A 29 0.60 2.52 0.38
N GLU A 30 1.65 1.68 0.26
CA GLU A 30 1.44 0.24 0.37
C GLU A 30 0.60 0.13 1.62
N LYS A 31 -0.66 -0.33 1.48
CA LYS A 31 -1.50 -0.60 2.63
C LYS A 31 -0.74 -1.68 3.37
N GLN A 32 0.13 -1.25 4.29
CA GLN A 32 0.94 -2.12 5.10
C GLN A 32 -0.09 -2.96 5.81
N SER A 33 -0.20 -4.23 5.40
CA SER A 33 -1.33 -5.06 5.77
C SER A 33 -1.25 -5.30 7.26
N LEU A 34 -1.95 -4.47 8.03
CA LEU A 34 -2.05 -4.58 9.49
C LEU A 34 -2.74 -5.89 9.90
N ALA A 35 -3.33 -6.62 8.95
CA ALA A 35 -3.92 -7.92 9.18
C ALA A 35 -2.91 -8.92 9.77
N LEU A 36 -1.65 -8.93 9.29
CA LEU A 36 -0.62 -9.82 9.83
C LEU A 36 -0.27 -9.52 11.29
N PRO A 37 0.13 -8.30 11.70
CA PRO A 37 0.44 -8.02 13.09
C PRO A 37 -0.79 -8.16 14.01
N ILE A 38 -1.99 -7.80 13.55
CA ILE A 38 -3.23 -7.96 14.33
C ILE A 38 -3.52 -9.45 14.58
N THR A 39 -3.40 -10.30 13.56
CA THR A 39 -3.67 -11.74 13.71
C THR A 39 -2.71 -12.37 14.71
N VAL A 40 -1.41 -12.03 14.65
CA VAL A 40 -0.41 -12.51 15.61
C VAL A 40 -0.77 -12.07 17.03
N ALA A 41 -1.12 -10.80 17.23
CA ALA A 41 -1.49 -10.28 18.54
C ALA A 41 -2.72 -11.00 19.13
N VAL A 42 -3.75 -11.25 18.31
CA VAL A 42 -4.97 -11.97 18.72
C VAL A 42 -4.64 -13.41 19.12
N VAL A 43 -3.85 -14.13 18.30
CA VAL A 43 -3.45 -15.52 18.61
C VAL A 43 -2.69 -15.59 19.93
N VAL A 44 -1.72 -14.69 20.14
CA VAL A 44 -0.95 -14.64 21.40
C VAL A 44 -1.86 -14.35 22.59
N ALA A 45 -2.78 -13.39 22.47
CA ALA A 45 -3.73 -13.08 23.54
C ALA A 45 -4.61 -14.28 23.92
N VAL A 46 -5.12 -15.02 22.92
CA VAL A 46 -5.92 -16.24 23.16
C VAL A 46 -5.09 -17.30 23.89
N LEU A 47 -3.84 -17.53 23.46
CA LEU A 47 -2.95 -18.49 24.13
C LEU A 47 -2.69 -18.12 25.59
N VAL A 48 -2.46 -16.84 25.88
CA VAL A 48 -2.27 -16.34 27.25
C VAL A 48 -3.53 -16.58 28.09
N VAL A 49 -4.71 -16.26 27.57
CA VAL A 49 -5.98 -16.50 28.28
C VAL A 49 -6.17 -17.99 28.57
N VAL A 50 -5.94 -18.86 27.60
CA VAL A 50 -6.04 -20.32 27.78
C VAL A 50 -5.06 -20.80 28.84
N ALA A 51 -3.81 -20.33 28.82
CA ALA A 51 -2.79 -20.69 29.81
C ALA A 51 -3.20 -20.25 31.23
N VAL A 52 -3.74 -19.03 31.37
CA VAL A 52 -4.23 -18.51 32.65
C VAL A 52 -5.41 -19.34 33.17
N VAL A 53 -6.39 -19.65 32.31
CA VAL A 53 -7.53 -20.49 32.71
C VAL A 53 -7.07 -21.89 33.11
N ALA A 54 -6.16 -22.50 32.34
CA ALA A 54 -5.60 -23.80 32.67
C ALA A 54 -4.84 -23.77 34.00
N TYR A 55 -4.07 -22.70 34.27
CA TYR A 55 -3.37 -22.51 35.54
C TYR A 55 -4.33 -22.36 36.72
N LEU A 56 -5.43 -21.63 36.56
CA LEU A 56 -6.43 -21.44 37.61
C LEU A 56 -7.27 -22.71 37.88
N LEU A 57 -7.35 -23.64 36.92
CA LEU A 57 -8.07 -24.90 37.05
C LEU A 57 -7.19 -26.08 37.49
N LEU A 58 -5.87 -25.89 37.57
CA LEU A 58 -4.90 -26.88 38.05
C LEU A 58 -4.83 -26.87 39.58
#